data_AF-A0A950CV07-F1
#
_entry.id   AF-A0A950CV07-F1
#
_cell.length_a   1.000
_cell.length_b   1.000
_cell.length_c   1.000
_cell.angle_alpha   90.00
_cell.angle_beta   90.00
_cell.angle_gamma   90.00
#
_symmetry.space_group_name_H-M   'P 1'
#
loop_
_entity.id
_entity.type
_entity.pdbx_description
1 polymer ?
#
loop_
_entity_poly.entity_id
_entity_poly.type
_entity_poly.pdbx_seq_one_letter_code
_entity_poly.pdbx_strand_id
1 'polypeptide(L)'
;MRATQWATIPVLLLASVQFGFAQQDWYHNRDTYFHNQRWYTHVFARVRDDLDHIYTVGAASDKEQHRIERTKEELTALQAKQDQGVWDNGTVNDVIDSLRKSANDDRLGPRDRQVLAADAERIHDFQKNHNQWLQK
;
A
#
# COMPACT_ATOMS: atom_id res chain seq x y z
N MET A 1 1.64 20.40 65.91
CA MET A 1 1.52 21.02 64.57
C MET A 1 2.35 20.17 63.61
N ARG A 2 1.74 19.12 63.03
CA ARG A 2 1.39 18.94 61.59
C ARG A 2 2.57 18.99 60.58
N ALA A 3 3.24 17.85 60.44
CA ALA A 3 3.28 16.97 59.26
C ALA A 3 3.38 17.61 57.84
N THR A 4 4.56 17.37 57.25
CA THR A 4 4.84 16.80 55.92
C THR A 4 4.68 17.66 54.65
N GLN A 5 5.82 17.97 54.05
CA GLN A 5 5.97 18.37 52.64
C GLN A 5 5.46 17.26 51.71
N TRP A 6 4.65 17.64 50.73
CA TRP A 6 4.41 16.84 49.54
C TRP A 6 4.61 17.76 48.34
N ALA A 7 5.80 17.70 47.75
CA ALA A 7 6.03 18.28 46.43
C ALA A 7 5.29 17.38 45.42
N THR A 8 4.24 17.92 44.81
CA THR A 8 3.55 17.27 43.70
C THR A 8 4.46 17.29 42.48
N ILE A 9 4.98 16.12 42.11
CA ILE A 9 5.69 15.91 40.83
C ILE A 9 4.61 15.92 39.73
N PRO A 10 4.67 16.84 38.74
CA PRO A 10 3.81 16.75 37.58
C PRO A 10 4.28 15.58 36.70
N VAL A 11 3.42 14.59 36.50
CA VAL A 11 3.65 13.49 35.56
C VAL A 11 3.64 14.07 34.14
N LEU A 12 4.80 13.95 33.49
CA LEU A 12 5.05 14.39 32.12
C LEU A 12 4.25 13.57 31.10
N LEU A 13 3.78 14.30 30.08
CA LEU A 13 3.28 13.86 28.78
C LEU A 13 4.00 12.63 28.21
N LEU A 14 3.26 11.53 27.97
CA LEU A 14 3.66 10.48 27.04
C LEU A 14 2.41 9.92 26.34
N ALA A 15 2.03 10.55 25.23
CA ALA A 15 1.00 10.05 24.33
C ALA A 15 1.48 10.19 22.87
N SER A 16 2.55 9.47 22.51
CA SER A 16 3.08 9.50 21.14
C SER A 16 3.94 8.28 20.77
N VAL A 17 3.49 7.06 21.10
CA VAL A 17 4.19 5.82 20.66
C VAL A 17 3.30 4.84 19.90
N GLN A 18 1.99 5.07 19.78
CA GLN A 18 1.11 4.08 19.14
C GLN A 18 1.15 4.09 17.60
N PHE A 19 1.57 5.19 16.95
CA PHE A 19 1.57 5.30 15.48
C PHE A 19 2.74 4.56 14.80
N GLY A 20 3.86 4.32 15.48
CA GLY A 20 5.04 3.69 14.88
C GLY A 20 4.93 2.18 14.70
N PHE A 21 4.24 1.50 15.63
CA PHE A 21 4.12 0.03 15.62
C PHE A 21 3.21 -0.46 14.49
N ALA A 22 2.02 0.13 14.32
CA ALA A 22 1.08 -0.26 13.27
C ALA A 22 1.65 -0.09 11.85
N GLN A 23 2.44 0.96 11.63
CA GLN A 23 3.08 1.19 10.32
C GLN A 23 4.20 0.17 10.06
N GLN A 24 5.03 -0.13 11.06
CA GLN A 24 6.08 -1.16 10.93
C GLN A 24 5.50 -2.56 10.71
N ASP A 25 4.41 -2.89 11.42
CA ASP A 25 3.70 -4.15 11.28
C ASP A 25 3.13 -4.33 9.86
N TRP A 26 2.61 -3.25 9.26
CA TRP A 26 2.11 -3.30 7.88
C TRP A 26 3.22 -3.61 6.87
N TYR A 27 4.36 -2.92 6.93
CA TYR A 27 5.48 -3.21 6.02
C TYR A 27 5.95 -4.67 6.17
N HIS A 28 6.04 -5.17 7.40
CA HIS A 28 6.42 -6.56 7.65
C HIS A 28 5.41 -7.57 7.08
N ASN A 29 4.11 -7.31 7.27
CA ASN A 29 3.04 -8.13 6.71
C ASN A 29 3.09 -8.13 5.17
N ARG A 30 3.26 -6.96 4.57
CA ARG A 30 3.42 -6.79 3.13
C ARG A 30 4.56 -7.65 2.60
N ASP A 31 5.74 -7.53 3.19
CA ASP A 31 6.90 -8.29 2.74
C ASP A 31 6.64 -9.79 2.87
N THR A 32 6.05 -10.23 3.98
CA THR A 32 5.67 -11.64 4.18
C THR A 32 4.76 -12.17 3.07
N TYR A 33 3.77 -11.38 2.63
CA TYR A 33 2.87 -11.78 1.55
C TYR A 33 3.62 -12.07 0.24
N PHE A 34 4.51 -11.17 -0.17
CA PHE A 34 5.22 -11.29 -1.45
C PHE A 34 6.37 -12.31 -1.43
N HIS A 35 6.78 -12.79 -0.26
CA HIS A 35 7.68 -13.95 -0.13
C HIS A 35 6.95 -15.29 -0.27
N ASN A 36 5.61 -15.32 -0.23
CA ASN A 36 4.84 -16.54 -0.41
C ASN A 36 4.85 -17.00 -1.88
N GLN A 37 4.92 -18.30 -2.14
CA GLN A 37 4.90 -18.88 -3.49
C GLN A 37 3.63 -18.57 -4.31
N ARG A 38 2.53 -18.14 -3.66
CA ARG A 38 1.24 -17.84 -4.30
C ARG A 38 0.84 -16.37 -4.29
N TRP A 39 1.80 -15.45 -4.14
CA TRP A 39 1.54 -14.01 -4.14
C TRP A 39 0.79 -13.53 -5.39
N TYR A 40 0.93 -14.23 -6.51
CA TYR A 40 0.30 -13.88 -7.78
C TYR A 40 -1.23 -14.00 -7.73
N THR A 41 -1.81 -14.85 -6.88
CA THR A 41 -3.27 -15.09 -6.84
C THR A 41 -4.08 -13.84 -6.48
N HIS A 42 -3.54 -12.97 -5.63
CA HIS A 42 -4.24 -11.74 -5.22
C HIS A 42 -3.35 -10.49 -5.36
N VAL A 43 -2.49 -10.47 -6.39
CA VAL A 43 -1.55 -9.35 -6.60
C VAL A 43 -2.28 -8.02 -6.71
N PHE A 44 -3.39 -7.95 -7.47
CA PHE A 44 -4.10 -6.70 -7.69
C PHE A 44 -4.82 -6.23 -6.43
N ALA A 45 -5.47 -7.14 -5.70
CA ALA A 45 -6.07 -6.83 -4.41
C ALA A 45 -5.01 -6.32 -3.41
N ARG A 46 -3.83 -6.96 -3.38
CA ARG A 46 -2.77 -6.56 -2.46
C ARG A 46 -2.20 -5.18 -2.75
N VAL A 47 -2.00 -4.85 -4.03
CA VAL A 47 -1.53 -3.50 -4.41
C VAL A 47 -2.59 -2.44 -4.12
N ARG A 48 -3.89 -2.78 -4.22
CA ARG A 48 -4.96 -1.87 -3.80
C ARG A 48 -4.89 -1.59 -2.29
N ASP A 49 -4.69 -2.62 -1.47
CA ASP A 49 -4.54 -2.46 -0.03
C ASP A 49 -3.30 -1.60 0.32
N ASP A 50 -2.22 -1.73 -0.44
CA ASP A 50 -1.02 -0.88 -0.27
C ASP A 50 -1.33 0.59 -0.64
N LEU A 51 -2.15 0.87 -1.67
CA LEU A 51 -2.65 2.22 -1.96
C LEU A 51 -3.56 2.77 -0.86
N ASP A 52 -4.44 1.96 -0.29
CA ASP A 52 -5.29 2.35 0.84
C ASP A 52 -4.47 2.70 2.09
N HIS A 53 -3.35 1.98 2.31
CA HIS A 53 -2.44 2.27 3.42
C HIS A 53 -1.66 3.57 3.21
N ILE A 54 -1.08 3.76 2.02
CA ILE A 54 -0.24 4.93 1.71
C ILE A 54 -1.08 6.20 1.69
N TYR A 55 -2.24 6.15 1.05
CA TYR A 55 -3.12 7.30 0.89
C TYR A 55 -4.31 7.21 1.84
N THR A 56 -4.03 7.48 3.12
CA THR A 56 -5.08 7.81 4.08
C THR A 56 -5.66 9.21 3.80
N VAL A 57 -6.90 9.44 4.24
CA VAL A 57 -7.67 10.65 3.92
C VAL A 57 -6.86 11.93 4.18
N GLY A 58 -6.68 12.76 3.14
CA GLY A 58 -6.11 14.10 3.24
C GLY A 58 -4.63 14.25 2.87
N ALA A 59 -3.91 13.16 2.54
CA ALA A 59 -2.47 13.21 2.23
C ALA A 59 -2.11 13.59 0.78
N ALA A 60 -3.09 13.65 -0.12
CA ALA A 60 -2.90 13.85 -1.56
C ALA A 60 -3.67 15.07 -2.09
N SER A 61 -3.16 15.74 -3.13
CA SER A 61 -3.96 16.77 -3.85
C SER A 61 -5.17 16.14 -4.56
N ASP A 62 -6.20 16.92 -4.86
CA ASP A 62 -7.41 16.44 -5.55
C ASP A 62 -7.12 15.64 -6.85
N LYS A 63 -6.20 16.13 -7.70
CA LYS A 63 -5.80 15.42 -8.92
C LYS A 63 -5.14 14.08 -8.63
N GLU A 64 -4.39 14.01 -7.54
CA GLU A 64 -3.71 12.81 -7.09
C GLU A 64 -4.74 11.81 -6.54
N GLN A 65 -5.63 12.29 -5.66
CA GLN A 65 -6.75 11.50 -5.14
C GLN A 65 -7.57 10.89 -6.27
N HIS A 66 -7.95 11.67 -7.29
CA HIS A 66 -8.71 11.14 -8.42
C HIS A 66 -7.96 10.03 -9.18
N ARG A 67 -6.65 10.17 -9.38
CA ARG A 67 -5.84 9.12 -10.02
C ARG A 67 -5.78 7.87 -9.15
N ILE A 68 -5.59 8.03 -7.84
CA ILE A 68 -5.51 6.92 -6.90
C ILE A 68 -6.82 6.15 -6.87
N GLU A 69 -7.96 6.84 -6.71
CA GLU A 69 -9.27 6.19 -6.67
C GLU A 69 -9.56 5.45 -7.97
N ARG A 70 -9.26 6.06 -9.13
CA ARG A 70 -9.33 5.36 -10.42
C ARG A 70 -8.43 4.12 -10.47
N THR A 71 -7.19 4.23 -9.98
CA THR A 71 -6.24 3.10 -9.96
C THR A 71 -6.77 1.96 -9.06
N LYS A 72 -7.39 2.29 -7.92
CA LYS A 72 -8.04 1.31 -7.02
C LYS A 72 -9.23 0.61 -7.67
N GLU A 73 -10.04 1.34 -8.44
CA GLU A 73 -11.14 0.77 -9.24
C GLU A 73 -10.60 -0.19 -10.30
N GLU A 74 -9.57 0.23 -11.05
CA GLU A 74 -8.91 -0.58 -12.08
C GLU A 74 -8.30 -1.87 -11.49
N LEU A 75 -7.61 -1.78 -10.34
CA LEU A 75 -7.09 -2.94 -9.61
C LEU A 75 -8.19 -3.90 -9.15
N THR A 76 -9.32 -3.36 -8.67
CA THR A 76 -10.47 -4.19 -8.27
C THR A 76 -11.06 -4.93 -9.46
N ALA A 77 -11.20 -4.25 -10.60
CA ALA A 77 -11.68 -4.87 -11.85
C ALA A 77 -10.70 -5.92 -12.38
N LEU A 78 -9.39 -5.67 -12.29
CA LEU A 78 -8.35 -6.62 -12.69
C LEU A 78 -8.35 -7.87 -11.81
N GLN A 79 -8.52 -7.75 -10.49
CA GLN A 79 -8.67 -8.92 -9.63
C GLN A 79 -9.88 -9.76 -10.02
N ALA A 80 -11.04 -9.12 -10.25
CA ALA A 80 -12.24 -9.83 -10.66
C ALA A 80 -12.08 -10.55 -12.01
N LYS A 81 -11.36 -9.93 -12.96
CA LYS A 81 -11.03 -10.56 -14.26
C LYS A 81 -10.07 -11.74 -14.07
N GLN A 82 -9.04 -11.58 -13.25
CA GLN A 82 -8.09 -12.64 -12.91
C GLN A 82 -8.81 -13.85 -12.30
N ASP A 83 -9.74 -13.64 -11.36
CA ASP A 83 -10.53 -14.70 -10.72
C ASP A 83 -11.43 -15.45 -11.73
N GLN A 84 -11.73 -14.83 -12.88
CA GLN A 84 -12.46 -15.40 -14.01
C GLN A 84 -11.54 -15.98 -15.10
N GLY A 85 -10.22 -15.94 -14.92
CA GLY A 85 -9.24 -16.34 -15.93
C GLY A 85 -9.14 -15.40 -17.14
N VAL A 86 -9.66 -14.17 -17.02
CA VAL A 86 -9.64 -13.15 -18.08
C VAL A 86 -8.44 -12.24 -17.90
N TRP A 87 -7.72 -11.99 -18.99
CA TRP A 87 -6.57 -11.08 -19.02
C TRP A 87 -6.90 -9.76 -19.72
N ASP A 88 -6.60 -8.63 -19.06
CA ASP A 88 -6.73 -7.29 -19.64
C ASP A 88 -5.39 -6.56 -19.59
N ASN A 89 -4.60 -6.73 -20.63
CA ASN A 89 -3.27 -6.13 -20.74
C ASN A 89 -3.31 -4.59 -20.78
N GLY A 90 -4.41 -4.00 -21.28
CA GLY A 90 -4.56 -2.56 -21.38
C GLY A 90 -4.65 -1.93 -20.00
N THR A 91 -5.62 -2.39 -19.20
CA THR A 91 -5.79 -1.89 -17.83
C THR A 91 -4.57 -2.17 -16.95
N VAL A 92 -3.86 -3.30 -17.16
CA VAL A 92 -2.62 -3.59 -16.44
C VAL A 92 -1.53 -2.55 -16.71
N ASN A 93 -1.36 -2.13 -17.97
CA ASN A 93 -0.41 -1.07 -18.31
C ASN A 93 -0.79 0.26 -17.66
N ASP A 94 -2.08 0.62 -17.68
CA ASP A 94 -2.58 1.86 -17.09
C ASP A 94 -2.30 1.92 -15.58
N VAL A 95 -2.48 0.79 -14.88
CA VAL A 95 -2.16 0.64 -13.46
C VAL A 95 -0.66 0.77 -13.21
N ILE A 96 0.19 0.05 -13.97
CA ILE A 96 1.66 0.13 -13.84
C ILE A 96 2.13 1.58 -14.00
N ASP A 97 1.63 2.28 -15.02
CA ASP A 97 1.99 3.67 -15.29
C ASP A 97 1.51 4.62 -14.18
N SER A 98 0.32 4.39 -13.64
CA SER A 98 -0.22 5.19 -12.53
C SER A 98 0.59 5.01 -11.24
N LEU A 99 0.98 3.77 -10.92
CA LEU A 99 1.84 3.46 -9.77
C LEU A 99 3.23 4.10 -9.93
N ARG A 100 3.84 4.01 -11.12
CA ARG A 100 5.12 4.67 -11.41
C ARG A 100 5.04 6.18 -11.27
N LYS A 101 3.94 6.81 -11.70
CA LYS A 101 3.73 8.26 -11.52
C LYS A 101 3.65 8.63 -10.05
N SER A 102 2.87 7.89 -9.25
CA SER A 102 2.76 8.14 -7.81
C SER A 102 4.06 7.82 -7.05
N ALA A 103 4.83 6.82 -7.46
CA ALA A 103 6.16 6.54 -6.91
C ALA A 103 7.17 7.68 -7.13
N ASN A 104 6.96 8.53 -8.16
CA ASN A 104 7.78 9.71 -8.43
C ASN A 104 7.21 11.00 -7.80
N ASP A 105 6.17 10.91 -6.97
CA ASP A 105 5.60 12.06 -6.28
C ASP A 105 6.41 12.42 -5.03
N ASP A 106 7.13 13.54 -5.07
CA ASP A 106 7.97 14.01 -3.95
C ASP A 106 7.19 14.37 -2.67
N ARG A 107 5.85 14.42 -2.74
CA ARG A 107 5.01 14.60 -1.55
C ARG A 107 4.90 13.34 -0.70
N LEU A 108 5.20 12.16 -1.27
CA LEU A 108 5.25 10.92 -0.52
C LEU A 108 6.58 10.73 0.21
N GLY A 109 6.49 10.10 1.39
CA GLY A 109 7.67 9.64 2.11
C GLY A 109 8.52 8.70 1.23
N PRO A 110 9.86 8.70 1.36
CA PRO A 110 10.73 7.84 0.56
C PRO A 110 10.35 6.36 0.60
N ARG A 111 9.85 5.88 1.74
CA ARG A 111 9.46 4.49 1.93
C ARG A 111 8.18 4.12 1.19
N ASP A 112 7.21 5.04 1.14
CA ASP A 112 5.95 4.82 0.41
C ASP A 112 6.18 4.86 -1.10
N ARG A 113 7.06 5.75 -1.57
CA ARG A 113 7.53 5.74 -2.97
C ARG A 113 8.16 4.40 -3.36
N GLN A 114 8.97 3.82 -2.49
CA GLN A 114 9.56 2.50 -2.72
C GLN A 114 8.51 1.38 -2.77
N VAL A 115 7.46 1.45 -1.93
CA VAL A 115 6.36 0.49 -2.00
C VAL A 115 5.67 0.56 -3.37
N LEU A 116 5.29 1.76 -3.82
CA LEU A 116 4.62 1.93 -5.12
C LEU A 116 5.51 1.50 -6.30
N ALA A 117 6.81 1.76 -6.23
CA ALA A 117 7.76 1.30 -7.24
C ALA A 117 7.83 -0.23 -7.28
N ALA A 118 7.95 -0.88 -6.12
CA ALA A 118 7.96 -2.34 -6.03
C ALA A 118 6.64 -2.97 -6.48
N ASP A 119 5.50 -2.31 -6.23
CA ASP A 119 4.19 -2.79 -6.67
C ASP A 119 4.04 -2.71 -8.20
N ALA A 120 4.54 -1.63 -8.81
CA ALA A 120 4.61 -1.51 -10.27
C ALA A 120 5.50 -2.61 -10.88
N GLU A 121 6.64 -2.92 -10.26
CA GLU A 121 7.52 -4.01 -10.70
C GLU A 121 6.82 -5.38 -10.58
N ARG A 122 6.12 -5.64 -9.49
CA ARG A 122 5.40 -6.91 -9.28
C ARG A 122 4.26 -7.12 -10.26
N ILE A 123 3.47 -6.08 -10.54
CA ILE A 123 2.42 -6.16 -11.55
C ILE A 123 3.03 -6.35 -12.95
N HIS A 124 4.16 -5.72 -13.23
CA HIS A 124 4.88 -5.93 -14.49
C HIS A 124 5.46 -7.35 -14.61
N ASP A 125 5.97 -7.92 -13.52
CA ASP A 125 6.41 -9.32 -13.50
C ASP A 125 5.21 -10.28 -13.62
N PHE A 126 4.06 -9.93 -13.06
CA PHE A 126 2.80 -10.62 -13.31
C PHE A 126 2.39 -10.59 -14.77
N GLN A 127 2.40 -9.41 -15.38
CA GLN A 127 2.14 -9.24 -16.79
C GLN A 127 3.04 -10.13 -17.66
N LYS A 128 4.34 -10.20 -17.38
CA LYS A 128 5.27 -11.04 -18.16
C LYS A 128 4.96 -12.53 -18.06
N ASN A 129 4.45 -12.98 -16.92
CA ASN A 129 4.25 -14.39 -16.60
C ASN A 129 2.77 -14.82 -16.53
N HIS A 130 1.83 -13.95 -16.89
CA HIS A 130 0.39 -14.16 -16.69
C HIS A 130 -0.10 -15.50 -17.28
N ASN A 131 0.40 -15.91 -18.45
CA ASN A 131 0.05 -17.20 -19.04
C ASN A 131 0.38 -18.38 -18.11
N GLN A 132 1.52 -18.35 -17.42
CA GLN A 132 1.92 -19.42 -16.51
C GLN A 132 1.12 -19.41 -15.20
N TRP A 133 0.61 -18.25 -14.79
CA TRP A 133 -0.04 -18.06 -13.50
C TRP A 133 -1.56 -18.15 -13.58
N LEU A 134 -2.15 -17.88 -14.75
CA LEU A 134 -3.58 -18.07 -15.01
C LEU A 134 -3.95 -19.50 -15.45
N GLN A 135 -2.97 -20.32 -15.86
CA GLN A 135 -3.18 -21.70 -16.32
C GLN A 135 -3.10 -22.77 -15.21
N LYS A 136 -2.83 -22.37 -13.96
CA LYS A 136 -2.68 -23.28 -12.81
C LYS A 136 -3.88 -23.22 -11.89
#